data_AF-A6LL64-F1
#
_entry.id   AF-A6LL64-F1
#
_cell.length_a   1.000
_cell.length_b   1.000
_cell.length_c   1.000
_cell.angle_alpha   90.00
_cell.angle_beta   90.00
_cell.angle_gamma   90.00
#
_symmetry.space_group_name_H-M   'P 1'
#
loop_
_entity.id
_entity.type
_entity.pdbx_description
1 polymer ?
#
loop_
_entity_poly.entity_id
_entity_poly.type
_entity_poly.pdbx_seq_one_letter_code
_entity_poly.pdbx_strand_id
1 'polypeptide(L)'
;MVDFIAPFIIIILSIYGLLFKKHIISKIIALDVLNTGIVFLFVVISSKLGTAPPIKGQGSYVDPFPQAVIITSIVVGFATISLLLSVSMIIVEKKRKKDLNEIEKKK
;
A
#
# COMPACT_ATOMS: atom_id res chain seq x y z
N MET A 1 -4.87 -21.44 -4.14
CA MET A 1 -4.19 -21.47 -2.79
C MET A 1 -2.80 -20.87 -2.93
N VAL A 2 -2.09 -21.20 -4.02
CA VAL A 2 -0.86 -20.52 -4.46
C VAL A 2 -1.04 -19.00 -4.59
N ASP A 3 -2.23 -18.55 -4.98
CA ASP A 3 -2.56 -17.13 -5.21
C ASP A 3 -2.46 -16.26 -3.96
N PHE A 4 -2.56 -16.85 -2.76
CA PHE A 4 -2.39 -16.12 -1.50
C PHE A 4 -0.91 -15.95 -1.13
N ILE A 5 -0.03 -16.82 -1.61
CA ILE A 5 1.39 -16.81 -1.21
C ILE A 5 2.06 -15.52 -1.71
N ALA A 6 1.77 -15.11 -2.95
CA ALA A 6 2.34 -13.89 -3.54
C ALA A 6 2.01 -12.60 -2.76
N PRO A 7 0.74 -12.26 -2.45
CA PRO A 7 0.43 -11.07 -1.66
C PRO A 7 1.02 -11.12 -0.26
N PHE A 8 1.04 -12.28 0.40
CA PHE A 8 1.69 -12.43 1.71
C PHE A 8 3.19 -12.13 1.66
N ILE A 9 3.91 -12.63 0.65
CA ILE A 9 5.34 -12.33 0.46
C ILE A 9 5.56 -10.84 0.26
N ILE A 10 4.74 -10.19 -0.58
CA ILE A 10 4.84 -8.75 -0.84
C ILE A 10 4.62 -7.94 0.44
N ILE A 11 3.61 -8.29 1.25
CA ILE A 11 3.33 -7.62 2.52
C ILE A 11 4.52 -7.77 3.48
N ILE A 12 5.05 -8.98 3.64
CA ILE A 12 6.20 -9.26 4.53
C ILE A 12 7.44 -8.48 4.06
N LEU A 13 7.72 -8.48 2.75
CA LEU A 13 8.86 -7.76 2.17
C LEU A 13 8.72 -6.25 2.35
N SER A 14 7.50 -5.73 2.24
CA SER A 14 7.20 -4.30 2.43
C SER A 14 7.41 -3.86 3.88
N ILE A 15 6.94 -4.67 4.84
CA ILE A 15 7.19 -4.45 6.28
C ILE A 15 8.69 -4.47 6.57
N TYR A 16 9.42 -5.42 6.00
CA TYR A 16 10.88 -5.46 6.10
C TYR A 16 11.53 -4.18 5.54
N GLY A 17 11.09 -3.72 4.37
CA GLY A 17 11.54 -2.46 3.77
C GLY A 17 11.30 -1.24 4.68
N LEU A 18 10.16 -1.20 5.36
CA LEU A 18 9.77 -0.09 6.24
C LEU A 18 10.60 -0.03 7.54
N LEU A 19 10.97 -1.20 8.08
CA LEU A 19 11.76 -1.30 9.31
C LEU A 19 13.25 -1.06 9.09
N PHE A 20 13.83 -1.61 8.02
CA PHE A 20 15.30 -1.62 7.85
C PHE A 20 15.86 -0.44 7.04
N LYS A 21 15.05 0.24 6.23
CA LYS A 21 15.53 1.39 5.43
C LYS A 21 15.62 2.65 6.29
N LYS A 22 16.73 3.38 6.13
CA LYS A 22 17.01 4.64 6.88
C LYS A 22 16.54 5.90 6.13
N HIS A 23 16.48 5.84 4.80
CA HIS A 23 16.03 6.95 3.96
C HIS A 23 14.52 7.12 4.01
N ILE A 24 14.06 8.36 4.18
CA ILE A 24 12.62 8.69 4.25
C ILE A 24 11.87 8.24 2.99
N ILE A 25 12.42 8.51 1.81
CA ILE A 25 11.78 8.17 0.52
C ILE A 25 11.61 6.65 0.39
N SER A 26 12.61 5.87 0.79
CA SER A 26 12.51 4.40 0.75
C SER A 26 11.43 3.86 1.68
N LYS A 27 11.17 4.51 2.83
CA LYS A 27 10.06 4.15 3.71
C LYS A 27 8.70 4.49 3.10
N ILE A 28 8.58 5.63 2.41
CA ILE A 28 7.35 6.02 1.70
C ILE A 28 7.03 5.00 0.59
N ILE A 29 8.03 4.60 -0.20
CA ILE A 29 7.85 3.56 -1.22
C ILE A 29 7.47 2.23 -0.58
N ALA A 30 8.12 1.83 0.51
CA ALA A 30 7.74 0.60 1.21
C ALA A 30 6.28 0.62 1.72
N LEU A 31 5.78 1.79 2.14
CA LEU A 31 4.39 1.97 2.54
C LEU A 31 3.41 1.86 1.36
N ASP A 32 3.78 2.37 0.19
CA ASP A 32 2.99 2.23 -1.04
C ASP A 32 2.91 0.77 -1.51
N VAL A 33 4.03 0.05 -1.48
CA VAL A 33 4.07 -1.38 -1.82
C VAL A 33 3.25 -2.21 -0.83
N LEU A 34 3.25 -1.84 0.47
CA LEU A 34 2.39 -2.45 1.47
C LEU A 34 0.90 -2.30 1.12
N ASN A 35 0.48 -1.07 0.78
CA ASN A 35 -0.90 -0.78 0.38
C ASN A 35 -1.31 -1.59 -0.86
N THR A 36 -0.42 -1.66 -1.86
CA THR A 36 -0.64 -2.47 -3.07
C THR A 36 -0.73 -3.96 -2.75
N GLY A 37 0.10 -4.48 -1.84
CA GLY A 37 0.04 -5.87 -1.38
C GLY A 37 -1.29 -6.23 -0.69
N ILE A 38 -1.84 -5.31 0.11
CA ILE A 38 -3.15 -5.46 0.74
C ILE A 38 -4.26 -5.45 -0.31
N VAL A 39 -4.24 -4.50 -1.26
CA VAL A 39 -5.19 -4.46 -2.37
C VAL A 39 -5.16 -5.77 -3.16
N PHE A 40 -3.96 -6.29 -3.44
CA PHE A 40 -3.81 -7.55 -4.16
C PHE A 40 -4.42 -8.73 -3.38
N LEU A 41 -4.26 -8.77 -2.06
CA LEU A 41 -4.92 -9.77 -1.21
C LEU A 41 -6.45 -9.72 -1.35
N PHE A 42 -7.04 -8.52 -1.33
CA PHE A 42 -8.49 -8.35 -1.53
C PHE A 42 -8.94 -8.78 -2.93
N VAL A 43 -8.15 -8.54 -3.96
CA VAL A 43 -8.45 -9.01 -5.33
C VAL A 43 -8.48 -10.54 -5.39
N VAL A 44 -7.50 -11.21 -4.77
CA VAL A 44 -7.44 -12.68 -4.72
C VAL A 44 -8.63 -13.27 -3.97
N ILE A 45 -9.07 -12.63 -2.88
CA ILE A 45 -10.28 -13.03 -2.14
C ILE A 45 -11.50 -12.88 -3.05
N SER A 46 -11.66 -11.73 -3.69
CA SER A 46 -12.82 -11.42 -4.56
C SER A 46 -12.92 -12.37 -5.75
N SER A 47 -11.78 -12.72 -6.36
CA SER A 47 -11.72 -13.63 -7.52
C SER A 47 -12.23 -15.04 -7.23
N LYS A 48 -12.37 -15.44 -5.96
CA LYS A 48 -12.93 -16.75 -5.58
C LYS A 48 -14.45 -16.75 -5.41
N LEU A 49 -15.07 -15.57 -5.25
CA LEU A 49 -16.51 -15.45 -5.00
C LEU A 49 -17.36 -15.34 -6.28
N GLY A 50 -16.73 -15.29 -7.47
CA GLY A 50 -17.44 -15.27 -8.75
C GLY A 50 -16.48 -15.02 -9.91
N THR A 51 -16.93 -15.25 -11.14
CA THR A 51 -16.14 -15.02 -12.36
C THR A 51 -16.70 -13.90 -13.23
N ALA A 52 -17.93 -13.45 -12.99
CA ALA A 52 -18.55 -12.35 -13.74
C ALA A 52 -18.39 -11.00 -13.02
N PRO A 53 -18.05 -9.91 -13.74
CA PRO A 53 -17.98 -8.58 -13.16
C PRO A 53 -19.34 -8.16 -12.60
N PRO A 54 -19.39 -7.34 -11.52
CA PRO A 54 -20.63 -6.89 -10.86
C PRO A 54 -21.37 -5.83 -11.68
N ILE A 55 -21.70 -6.16 -12.93
CA ILE A 55 -22.42 -5.33 -13.90
C ILE A 55 -23.70 -6.10 -14.28
N LYS A 56 -24.86 -5.43 -14.24
CA LYS A 56 -26.16 -6.02 -14.60
C LYS A 56 -26.08 -6.83 -15.91
N GLY A 57 -26.50 -8.09 -15.88
CA GLY A 57 -26.35 -9.13 -16.91
C GLY A 57 -26.91 -10.49 -16.45
N GLN A 58 -26.55 -11.60 -17.10
CA GLN A 58 -26.86 -12.97 -16.64
C GLN A 58 -25.56 -13.66 -16.20
N GLY A 59 -25.49 -14.17 -14.96
CA GLY A 59 -24.33 -14.93 -14.46
C GLY A 59 -24.18 -14.93 -12.93
N SER A 60 -23.17 -15.64 -12.44
CA SER A 60 -22.76 -15.63 -11.03
C SER A 60 -21.80 -14.48 -10.77
N TYR A 61 -22.27 -13.46 -10.05
CA TYR A 61 -21.56 -12.22 -9.81
C TYR A 61 -20.51 -12.32 -8.73
N VAL A 62 -19.37 -11.67 -8.95
CA VAL A 62 -18.42 -11.36 -7.88
C VAL A 62 -19.09 -10.41 -6.88
N ASP A 63 -18.85 -10.63 -5.59
CA ASP A 63 -19.33 -9.76 -4.52
C ASP A 63 -18.83 -8.32 -4.74
N PRO A 64 -19.72 -7.31 -4.84
CA PRO A 64 -19.33 -5.92 -5.01
C PRO A 64 -18.68 -5.32 -3.75
N PHE A 65 -18.82 -5.94 -2.58
CA PHE A 65 -18.34 -5.40 -1.31
C PHE A 65 -16.81 -5.25 -1.27
N PRO A 66 -16.01 -6.31 -1.52
CA PRO A 66 -14.55 -6.16 -1.62
C PRO A 66 -14.09 -5.14 -2.65
N GLN A 67 -14.81 -5.01 -3.78
CA GLN A 67 -14.48 -4.06 -4.84
C GLN A 67 -14.60 -2.61 -4.38
N ALA A 68 -15.65 -2.30 -3.60
CA ALA A 68 -15.84 -0.98 -3.01
C ALA A 68 -14.76 -0.64 -1.96
N VAL A 69 -14.31 -1.63 -1.19
CA VAL A 69 -13.21 -1.47 -0.23
C VAL A 69 -11.90 -1.18 -0.94
N ILE A 70 -11.62 -1.84 -2.06
CA ILE A 70 -10.40 -1.63 -2.87
C ILE A 70 -10.32 -0.19 -3.37
N ILE A 71 -11.37 0.34 -4.03
CA ILE A 71 -11.32 1.70 -4.60
C ILE A 71 -11.16 2.77 -3.52
N THR A 72 -11.81 2.58 -2.36
CA THR A 72 -11.66 3.47 -1.22
C THR A 72 -10.22 3.44 -0.67
N SER A 73 -9.65 2.24 -0.55
CA SER A 73 -8.28 2.05 -0.06
C SER A 73 -7.23 2.66 -0.99
N ILE A 74 -7.44 2.59 -2.32
CA ILE A 74 -6.54 3.22 -3.30
C ILE A 74 -6.54 4.75 -3.13
N VAL A 75 -7.71 5.37 -3.00
CA VAL A 75 -7.82 6.83 -2.83
C VAL A 75 -7.18 7.29 -1.52
N VAL A 76 -7.46 6.60 -0.41
CA VAL A 76 -6.84 6.91 0.89
C VAL A 76 -5.32 6.69 0.85
N GLY A 77 -4.85 5.59 0.27
CA GLY A 77 -3.43 5.31 0.11
C GLY A 77 -2.71 6.41 -0.66
N PHE A 78 -3.25 6.83 -1.81
CA PHE A 78 -2.71 7.93 -2.59
C PHE A 78 -2.64 9.26 -1.81
N ALA A 79 -3.71 9.58 -1.06
CA ALA A 79 -3.75 10.79 -0.24
C ALA A 79 -2.67 10.77 0.87
N THR A 80 -2.48 9.62 1.54
CA THR A 80 -1.45 9.48 2.58
C THR A 80 -0.03 9.59 2.04
N ILE A 81 0.25 9.00 0.87
CA ILE A 81 1.57 9.09 0.23
C ILE A 81 1.88 10.53 -0.19
N SER A 82 0.88 11.22 -0.77
CA SER A 82 1.01 12.62 -1.17
C SER A 82 1.32 13.52 0.04
N LEU A 83 0.62 13.30 1.15
CA LEU A 83 0.87 14.02 2.41
C LEU A 83 2.26 13.71 2.96
N LEU A 84 2.64 12.44 3.04
CA LEU A 84 3.96 12.02 3.53
C LEU A 84 5.09 12.60 2.70
N LEU A 85 4.93 12.63 1.37
CA LEU A 85 5.92 13.18 0.46
C LEU A 85 6.05 14.70 0.64
N SER A 86 4.93 15.41 0.76
CA SER A 86 4.91 16.86 1.03
C SER A 86 5.60 17.20 2.36
N VAL A 87 5.25 16.49 3.44
CA VAL A 87 5.90 16.66 4.75
C VAL A 87 7.39 16.34 4.68
N SER A 88 7.75 15.28 3.97
CA SER A 88 9.16 14.87 3.80
C SER A 88 9.96 15.91 3.04
N MET A 89 9.38 16.55 2.02
CA MET A 89 9.99 17.65 1.29
C MET A 89 10.31 18.83 2.22
N ILE A 90 9.34 19.24 3.06
CA ILE A 90 9.52 20.33 4.04
C ILE A 90 10.63 19.97 5.06
N ILE A 91 10.69 18.73 5.52
CA ILE A 91 11.72 18.27 6.47
C ILE A 91 13.11 18.28 5.83
N VAL A 92 13.22 17.78 4.59
CA VAL A 92 14.49 17.73 3.86
C VAL A 92 14.98 19.15 3.55
N GLU A 93 14.09 20.09 3.23
CA GLU A 93 14.43 21.49 3.04
C GLU A 93 14.96 22.14 4.33
N LYS A 94 14.28 21.94 5.46
CA LYS A 94 14.66 22.54 6.76
C LYS A 94 15.91 21.92 7.39
N LYS A 95 16.08 20.60 7.31
CA LYS A 95 17.19 19.88 7.98
C LYS A 95 18.33 19.46 7.04
N ARG A 96 18.18 19.62 5.72
CA ARG A 96 19.13 19.15 4.67
C ARG A 96 19.55 17.68 4.79
N LYS A 97 18.82 16.87 5.55
CA LYS A 97 19.13 15.46 5.85
C LYS A 97 18.01 14.58 5.35
N LYS A 98 18.38 13.48 4.70
CA LYS A 98 17.45 12.49 4.11
C LYS A 98 17.30 11.23 4.97
N ASP A 99 18.18 11.06 5.94
CA ASP A 99 18.21 9.92 6.87
C ASP A 99 17.44 10.22 8.16
N LEU A 100 16.49 9.34 8.49
CA LEU A 100 15.68 9.47 9.70
C LEU A 100 16.53 9.47 10.97
N ASN A 101 17.56 8.62 11.06
CA ASN A 101 18.40 8.53 12.25
C ASN A 101 19.17 9.83 12.54
N GLU A 102 19.45 10.63 11.50
CA GLU A 102 20.09 11.93 11.67
C GLU A 102 19.09 13.05 12.02
N ILE A 103 17.81 12.84 11.69
CA ILE A 103 16.72 13.75 12.06
C ILE A 103 16.31 13.53 13.52
N GLU A 104 16.31 12.28 13.98
CA GLU A 104 16.01 11.88 15.37
C GLU A 104 17.16 12.16 16.34
N LYS A 105 18.42 12.12 15.88
CA LYS A 105 19.57 12.63 16.63
C LYS A 105 19.54 14.17 16.66
N LYS A 106 18.59 14.73 17.41
CA LYS A 106 18.72 16.07 17.93
C LYS A 106 19.62 16.02 19.17
N LYS A 107 20.80 16.66 19.04
CA LYS A 107 21.29 17.52 20.12
C LYS A 107 20.32 18.69 20.27
#